data_AF-A0A9W7FU49-F1
#
_entry.id   AF-A0A9W7FU49-F1
#
_cell.length_a   1.000
_cell.length_b   1.000
_cell.length_c   1.000
_cell.angle_alpha   90.00
_cell.angle_beta   90.00
_cell.angle_gamma   90.00
#
_symmetry.space_group_name_H-M   'P 1'
#
loop_
_entity.id
_entity.type
_entity.pdbx_description
1 polymer ?
#
loop_
_entity_poly.entity_id
_entity_poly.type
_entity_poly.pdbx_seq_one_letter_code
_entity_poly.pdbx_strand_id
1 'polypeptide(L)'
;MKFVLALLTTALPALVSGSACSEVYETLVDDFVKDNFDVKLMEGTFYELAYHDYTQPRNLCGCERSVKTIDTATEPVSINDLFTLKCPAGANGKDQITHLFFNTTESPGVLSGKCSFFEPLSGDDVCPDYLIDVGTREVGAPYPWLLELQCVERKNGDLLFAGINFYAKDKSNETLTEMMASAESHGLAQFIDGGFPSGLEIVDHTDCTYPDEDA
;
A
#
# COMPACT_ATOMS: atom_id res chain seq x y z
N MET A 1 -44.77 -0.07 26.16
CA MET A 1 -44.13 -0.31 24.85
C MET A 1 -42.66 0.08 25.01
N LYS A 2 -41.76 -0.90 25.10
CA LYS A 2 -40.32 -0.67 25.33
C LYS A 2 -39.66 -0.38 23.99
N PHE A 3 -39.17 0.84 23.79
CA PHE A 3 -38.24 1.15 22.70
C PHE A 3 -36.83 0.81 23.18
N VAL A 4 -36.24 -0.23 22.60
CA VAL A 4 -34.81 -0.51 22.73
C VAL A 4 -34.11 0.41 21.74
N LEU A 5 -33.47 1.46 22.26
CA LEU A 5 -32.56 2.30 21.52
C LEU A 5 -31.23 1.54 21.44
N ALA A 6 -30.98 0.89 20.30
CA ALA A 6 -29.66 0.38 19.98
C ALA A 6 -28.76 1.60 19.71
N LEU A 7 -27.92 1.97 20.69
CA LEU A 7 -26.77 2.82 20.41
C LEU A 7 -25.83 2.01 19.51
N LEU A 8 -25.82 2.31 18.20
CA LEU A 8 -24.62 2.09 17.41
C LEU A 8 -23.56 3.06 17.95
N THR A 9 -22.69 2.56 18.81
CA THR A 9 -21.38 3.17 19.04
C THR A 9 -20.60 3.01 17.74
N THR A 10 -20.69 3.98 16.85
CA THR A 10 -19.66 4.19 15.84
C THR A 10 -18.41 4.59 16.62
N ALA A 11 -17.58 3.61 16.96
CA ALA A 11 -16.21 3.90 17.30
C ALA A 11 -15.62 4.56 16.05
N LEU A 12 -15.49 5.89 16.07
CA LEU A 12 -14.61 6.56 15.14
C LEU A 12 -13.21 6.05 15.46
N PRO A 13 -12.51 5.36 14.56
CA PRO A 13 -11.09 5.13 14.73
C PRO A 13 -10.43 6.50 14.67
N ALA A 14 -10.05 7.02 15.83
CA ALA A 14 -9.13 8.14 15.94
C ALA A 14 -7.71 7.58 15.77
N LEU A 15 -7.36 7.21 14.55
CA LEU A 15 -6.02 6.75 14.16
C LEU A 15 -5.83 7.35 12.76
N VAL A 16 -5.10 8.45 12.54
CA VAL A 16 -3.64 8.58 12.63
C VAL A 16 -3.33 10.07 12.85
N SER A 17 -3.86 10.65 13.93
CA SER A 17 -3.38 11.93 14.45
C SER A 17 -2.65 11.69 15.78
N GLY A 18 -1.58 10.89 15.74
CA GLY A 18 -0.71 10.63 16.90
C GLY A 18 -0.50 9.16 17.30
N SER A 19 -0.93 8.18 16.50
CA SER A 19 -0.65 6.76 16.78
C SER A 19 0.71 6.35 16.23
N ALA A 20 1.46 5.60 17.02
CA ALA A 20 2.70 4.96 16.63
C ALA A 20 2.46 3.90 15.54
N CYS A 21 3.40 3.70 14.61
CA CYS A 21 3.39 2.64 13.61
C CYS A 21 3.22 1.24 14.25
N SER A 22 3.56 1.10 15.54
CA SER A 22 3.37 -0.12 16.32
C SER A 22 1.93 -0.62 16.43
N GLU A 23 0.93 0.25 16.22
CA GLU A 23 -0.50 -0.13 16.32
C GLU A 23 -1.13 -0.51 14.98
N VAL A 24 -0.43 -0.26 13.86
CA VAL A 24 -0.98 -0.47 12.51
C VAL A 24 -1.45 -1.91 12.30
N TYR A 25 -0.63 -2.89 12.68
CA TYR A 25 -0.96 -4.29 12.48
C TYR A 25 -2.24 -4.70 13.21
N GLU A 26 -2.34 -4.34 14.48
CA GLU A 26 -3.48 -4.74 15.32
C GLU A 26 -4.76 -4.03 14.92
N THR A 27 -4.66 -2.77 14.48
CA THR A 27 -5.84 -1.90 14.29
C THR A 27 -6.30 -1.76 12.85
N LEU A 28 -5.39 -1.79 11.88
CA LEU A 28 -5.69 -1.46 10.49
C LEU A 28 -5.67 -2.67 9.57
N VAL A 29 -4.80 -3.67 9.80
CA VAL A 29 -4.77 -4.86 8.95
C VAL A 29 -6.05 -5.68 9.15
N ASP A 30 -6.72 -6.02 8.03
CA ASP A 30 -7.95 -6.81 8.02
C ASP A 30 -7.75 -8.21 8.60
N ASP A 31 -8.75 -8.72 9.31
CA ASP A 31 -8.70 -10.05 9.92
C ASP A 31 -8.55 -11.14 8.85
N PHE A 32 -9.12 -10.97 7.65
CA PHE A 32 -8.91 -11.92 6.56
C PHE A 32 -7.43 -12.00 6.17
N VAL A 33 -6.71 -10.88 6.11
CA VAL A 33 -5.28 -10.85 5.81
C VAL A 33 -4.51 -11.53 6.94
N LYS A 34 -4.79 -11.19 8.20
CA LYS A 34 -4.13 -11.81 9.37
C LYS A 34 -4.26 -13.34 9.36
N ASP A 35 -5.43 -13.85 8.98
CA ASP A 35 -5.75 -15.26 9.04
C ASP A 35 -5.37 -16.05 7.77
N ASN A 36 -5.30 -15.39 6.60
CA ASN A 36 -5.23 -16.06 5.30
C ASN A 36 -4.18 -15.48 4.34
N PHE A 37 -3.25 -14.66 4.82
CA PHE A 37 -2.17 -14.12 4.00
C PHE A 37 -1.31 -15.25 3.40
N ASP A 38 -1.16 -15.22 2.08
CA ASP A 38 -0.20 -16.02 1.34
C ASP A 38 0.52 -15.10 0.34
N VAL A 39 1.80 -14.88 0.61
CA VAL A 39 2.67 -14.01 -0.20
C VAL A 39 2.70 -14.41 -1.68
N LYS A 40 2.47 -15.69 -2.02
CA LYS A 40 2.43 -16.16 -3.41
C LYS A 40 1.26 -15.57 -4.19
N LEU A 41 0.17 -15.22 -3.51
CA LEU A 41 -1.01 -14.62 -4.13
C LEU A 41 -0.77 -13.15 -4.52
N MET A 42 0.33 -12.55 -4.07
CA MET A 42 0.83 -11.24 -4.51
C MET A 42 1.67 -11.31 -5.79
N GLU A 43 1.89 -12.48 -6.39
CA GLU A 43 2.72 -12.58 -7.61
C GLU A 43 2.06 -11.90 -8.83
N GLY A 44 2.90 -11.29 -9.67
CA GLY A 44 2.56 -10.72 -10.97
C GLY A 44 2.42 -9.20 -10.98
N THR A 45 1.80 -8.69 -12.04
CA THR A 45 1.75 -7.26 -12.35
C THR A 45 0.57 -6.56 -11.69
N PHE A 46 0.82 -5.45 -11.01
CA PHE A 46 -0.16 -4.52 -10.45
C PHE A 46 0.09 -3.09 -10.95
N TYR A 47 -0.98 -2.35 -11.14
CA TYR A 47 -0.98 -0.92 -11.44
C TYR A 47 -1.34 -0.16 -10.17
N GLU A 48 -0.58 0.88 -9.85
CA GLU A 48 -0.91 1.75 -8.72
C GLU A 48 -1.97 2.75 -9.17
N LEU A 49 -3.22 2.54 -8.75
CA LEU A 49 -4.35 3.36 -9.18
C LEU A 49 -4.42 4.69 -8.44
N ALA A 50 -3.89 4.71 -7.22
CA ALA A 50 -3.83 5.90 -6.39
C ALA A 50 -2.79 5.75 -5.28
N TYR A 51 -2.27 6.86 -4.78
CA TYR A 51 -1.32 6.85 -3.68
C TYR A 51 -1.35 8.10 -2.80
N HIS A 52 -1.02 7.93 -1.53
CA HIS A 52 -0.58 9.00 -0.65
C HIS A 52 0.87 8.72 -0.26
N ASP A 53 1.82 9.30 -0.99
CA ASP A 53 3.25 9.10 -0.75
C ASP A 53 3.97 10.38 -1.16
N TYR A 54 4.74 10.99 -0.25
CA TYR A 54 5.48 12.22 -0.56
C TYR A 54 6.84 11.94 -1.21
N THR A 55 7.31 10.69 -1.17
CA THR A 55 8.57 10.27 -1.80
C THR A 55 8.40 10.10 -3.31
N GLN A 56 7.16 9.93 -3.77
CA GLN A 56 6.81 9.86 -5.19
C GLN A 56 6.60 11.26 -5.82
N PRO A 57 7.04 11.46 -7.09
CA PRO A 57 6.98 12.75 -7.78
C PRO A 57 5.59 13.08 -8.35
N ARG A 58 4.66 13.46 -7.47
CA ARG A 58 3.28 13.89 -7.78
C ARG A 58 3.20 14.96 -8.88
N ASN A 59 2.17 14.89 -9.73
CA ASN A 59 1.93 15.78 -10.89
C ASN A 59 3.05 15.87 -11.94
N LEU A 60 4.20 15.22 -11.73
CA LEU A 60 5.30 15.20 -12.70
C LEU A 60 5.34 13.85 -13.41
N CYS A 61 5.15 12.77 -12.66
CA CYS A 61 5.19 11.42 -13.18
C CYS A 61 3.84 10.73 -13.02
N GLY A 62 3.70 9.59 -13.68
CA GLY A 62 2.50 8.76 -13.67
C GLY A 62 2.81 7.37 -14.23
N CYS A 63 1.78 6.60 -14.56
CA CYS A 63 1.93 5.25 -15.13
C CYS A 63 2.65 4.27 -14.19
N GLU A 64 2.45 4.43 -12.90
CA GLU A 64 3.02 3.60 -11.85
C GLU A 64 2.58 2.13 -12.02
N ARG A 65 3.54 1.21 -11.98
CA ARG A 65 3.34 -0.23 -12.10
C ARG A 65 4.37 -0.96 -11.26
N SER A 66 3.89 -1.93 -10.50
CA SER A 66 4.68 -2.87 -9.70
C SER A 66 4.59 -4.26 -10.32
N VAL A 67 5.73 -4.87 -10.64
CA VAL A 67 5.79 -6.29 -11.05
C VAL A 67 6.45 -7.06 -9.93
N LYS A 68 5.65 -7.84 -9.20
CA LYS A 68 6.09 -8.56 -8.00
C LYS A 68 6.42 -10.01 -8.35
N THR A 69 7.66 -10.43 -8.10
CA THR A 69 8.15 -11.80 -8.30
C THR A 69 8.51 -12.41 -6.95
N ILE A 70 7.99 -13.59 -6.66
CA ILE A 70 8.08 -14.21 -5.32
C ILE A 70 9.14 -15.31 -5.31
N ASP A 71 10.20 -15.13 -4.51
CA ASP A 71 11.25 -16.14 -4.35
C ASP A 71 11.01 -16.99 -3.09
N THR A 72 10.30 -18.10 -3.28
CA THR A 72 9.98 -19.05 -2.22
C THR A 72 11.16 -19.96 -1.84
N ALA A 73 12.32 -19.83 -2.49
CA ALA A 73 13.52 -20.58 -2.13
C ALA A 73 14.32 -19.90 -0.99
N THR A 74 13.92 -18.69 -0.60
CA THR A 74 14.50 -17.92 0.51
C THR A 74 13.66 -18.05 1.78
N GLU A 75 14.31 -17.87 2.94
CA GLU A 75 13.66 -17.81 4.25
C GLU A 75 14.27 -16.64 5.04
N PRO A 76 13.51 -15.57 5.36
CA PRO A 76 12.11 -15.34 4.96
C PRO A 76 11.92 -15.28 3.43
N VAL A 77 10.70 -15.54 2.96
CA VAL A 77 10.36 -15.43 1.52
C VAL A 77 10.57 -13.99 1.06
N SER A 78 11.31 -13.83 -0.04
CA SER A 78 11.63 -12.55 -0.66
C SER A 78 10.65 -12.20 -1.77
N ILE A 79 10.33 -10.91 -1.88
CA ILE A 79 9.54 -10.29 -2.93
C ILE A 79 10.46 -9.32 -3.67
N ASN A 80 10.70 -9.59 -4.95
CA ASN A 80 11.37 -8.66 -5.84
C ASN A 80 10.30 -7.86 -6.56
N ASP A 81 10.25 -6.56 -6.32
CA ASP A 81 9.25 -5.66 -6.90
C ASP A 81 9.95 -4.72 -7.90
N LEU A 82 9.70 -4.96 -9.19
CA LEU A 82 10.12 -4.06 -10.24
C LEU A 82 9.09 -2.92 -10.35
N PHE A 83 9.34 -1.88 -9.58
CA PHE A 83 8.51 -0.67 -9.59
C PHE A 83 8.94 0.25 -10.73
N THR A 84 7.98 0.71 -11.51
CA THR A 84 8.20 1.52 -12.71
C THR A 84 7.23 2.69 -12.74
N LEU A 85 7.71 3.85 -13.17
CA LEU A 85 6.89 5.04 -13.43
C LEU A 85 7.43 5.80 -14.64
N LYS A 86 6.64 6.71 -15.21
CA LYS A 86 7.04 7.54 -16.35
C LYS A 86 7.16 9.01 -15.98
N CYS A 87 8.31 9.61 -16.31
CA CYS A 87 8.57 11.03 -16.12
C CYS A 87 9.01 11.72 -17.43
N PRO A 88 8.34 12.80 -17.90
CA PRO A 88 7.03 13.25 -17.42
C PRO A 88 5.94 12.19 -17.66
N ALA A 89 4.79 12.31 -17.00
CA ALA A 89 3.68 11.37 -17.14
C ALA A 89 3.22 11.19 -18.61
N GLY A 90 2.72 10.00 -18.95
CA GLY A 90 2.15 9.63 -20.26
C GLY A 90 3.12 8.97 -21.23
N ALA A 91 2.62 8.59 -22.42
CA ALA A 91 3.33 7.73 -23.39
C ALA A 91 4.73 8.19 -23.81
N ASN A 92 5.00 9.49 -23.80
CA ASN A 92 6.28 10.08 -24.21
C ASN A 92 7.27 10.25 -23.04
N GLY A 93 6.86 9.86 -21.83
CA GLY A 93 7.69 9.84 -20.64
C GLY A 93 8.79 8.80 -20.70
N LYS A 94 9.91 9.09 -20.03
CA LYS A 94 10.98 8.10 -19.83
C LYS A 94 10.64 7.21 -18.65
N ASP A 95 10.82 5.91 -18.83
CA ASP A 95 10.70 4.95 -17.75
C ASP A 95 11.75 5.24 -16.68
N GLN A 96 11.29 5.37 -15.44
CA GLN A 96 12.11 5.31 -14.25
C GLN A 96 11.85 3.94 -13.63
N ILE A 97 12.92 3.17 -13.47
CA ILE A 97 12.84 1.78 -13.00
C ILE A 97 13.56 1.71 -11.66
N THR A 98 12.88 1.13 -10.67
CA THR A 98 13.41 0.94 -9.33
C THR A 98 13.14 -0.50 -8.91
N HIS A 99 14.19 -1.21 -8.49
CA HIS A 99 14.04 -2.53 -7.88
C HIS A 99 13.87 -2.32 -6.37
N LEU A 100 12.67 -2.65 -5.88
CA LEU A 100 12.35 -2.70 -4.47
C LEU A 100 12.44 -4.14 -3.99
N PHE A 101 12.89 -4.31 -2.76
CA PHE A 101 13.09 -5.63 -2.15
C PHE A 101 12.38 -5.65 -0.81
N PHE A 102 11.51 -6.64 -0.65
CA PHE A 102 10.78 -6.88 0.59
C PHE A 102 10.99 -8.32 1.03
N ASN A 103 10.93 -8.56 2.33
CA ASN A 103 10.86 -9.91 2.88
C ASN A 103 9.58 -10.07 3.68
N THR A 104 9.04 -11.28 3.70
CA THR A 104 8.00 -11.66 4.67
C THR A 104 8.51 -11.55 6.10
N THR A 105 7.59 -11.37 7.04
CA THR A 105 7.89 -11.37 8.47
C THR A 105 7.11 -12.47 9.18
N GLU A 106 7.31 -12.61 10.49
CA GLU A 106 6.51 -13.53 11.31
C GLU A 106 5.04 -13.10 11.44
N SER A 107 4.72 -11.84 11.14
CA SER A 107 3.35 -11.30 11.17
C SER A 107 2.71 -11.40 9.77
N PRO A 108 1.67 -12.22 9.58
CA PRO A 108 1.00 -12.36 8.28
C PRO A 108 0.51 -11.01 7.75
N GLY A 109 0.86 -10.67 6.51
CA GLY A 109 0.51 -9.38 5.91
C GLY A 109 1.46 -8.22 6.27
N VAL A 110 2.55 -8.47 7.00
CA VAL A 110 3.60 -7.47 7.23
C VAL A 110 4.86 -7.85 6.45
N LEU A 111 5.31 -6.91 5.62
CA LEU A 111 6.51 -7.02 4.80
C LEU A 111 7.59 -6.09 5.35
N SER A 112 8.85 -6.52 5.24
CA SER A 112 10.04 -5.77 5.63
C SER A 112 10.75 -5.27 4.39
N GLY A 113 10.48 -4.01 4.01
CA GLY A 113 11.15 -3.31 2.92
C GLY A 113 12.44 -2.62 3.37
N LYS A 114 13.31 -2.29 2.42
CA LYS A 114 14.52 -1.49 2.67
C LYS A 114 14.35 -0.04 2.24
N CYS A 115 14.63 0.89 3.14
CA CYS A 115 14.55 2.32 2.91
C CYS A 115 15.69 3.07 3.60
N SER A 116 16.92 2.82 3.15
CA SER A 116 18.15 3.43 3.68
C SER A 116 18.14 4.97 3.70
N PHE A 117 17.26 5.62 2.93
CA PHE A 117 17.09 7.06 2.98
C PHE A 117 16.49 7.59 4.29
N PHE A 118 15.75 6.76 5.03
CA PHE A 118 15.20 7.11 6.35
C PHE A 118 16.13 6.78 7.53
N GLU A 119 17.11 5.90 7.33
CA GLU A 119 18.04 5.41 8.37
C GLU A 119 18.65 6.51 9.26
N PRO A 120 19.09 7.67 8.75
CA PRO A 120 19.62 8.72 9.62
C PRO A 120 18.62 9.22 10.68
N LEU A 121 17.31 9.15 10.38
CA LEU A 121 16.22 9.69 11.18
C LEU A 121 15.45 8.61 11.96
N SER A 122 15.21 7.43 11.38
CA SER A 122 14.52 6.29 12.02
C SER A 122 15.46 5.51 12.94
N GLY A 123 16.73 5.36 12.54
CA GLY A 123 17.71 4.52 13.24
C GLY A 123 17.83 3.10 12.72
N ASP A 124 17.07 2.76 11.68
CA ASP A 124 17.10 1.50 10.95
C ASP A 124 16.88 1.75 9.44
N ASP A 125 17.27 0.82 8.59
CA ASP A 125 17.01 0.89 7.14
C ASP A 125 15.72 0.16 6.75
N VAL A 126 14.83 -0.11 7.71
CA VAL A 126 13.62 -0.92 7.53
C VAL A 126 12.41 -0.02 7.36
N CYS A 127 11.62 -0.28 6.32
CA CYS A 127 10.29 0.28 6.13
C CYS A 127 9.28 -0.85 6.20
N PRO A 128 8.59 -1.01 7.34
CA PRO A 128 7.45 -1.90 7.42
C PRO A 128 6.40 -1.49 6.39
N ASP A 129 5.94 -2.47 5.64
CA ASP A 129 4.86 -2.33 4.68
C ASP A 129 3.74 -3.30 5.06
N TYR A 130 2.57 -2.75 5.36
CA TYR A 130 1.43 -3.45 5.90
C TYR A 130 0.40 -3.65 4.78
N LEU A 131 0.10 -4.90 4.47
CA LEU A 131 -1.01 -5.25 3.60
C LEU A 131 -2.30 -5.08 4.39
N ILE A 132 -2.93 -3.91 4.27
CA ILE A 132 -4.13 -3.53 5.03
C ILE A 132 -5.31 -4.41 4.63
N ASP A 133 -5.53 -4.59 3.33
CA ASP A 133 -6.64 -5.38 2.82
C ASP A 133 -6.34 -5.92 1.40
N VAL A 134 -7.15 -6.89 0.96
CA VAL A 134 -7.07 -7.50 -0.37
C VAL A 134 -8.46 -7.68 -0.98
N GLY A 135 -8.52 -7.65 -2.31
CA GLY A 135 -9.79 -7.69 -3.06
C GLY A 135 -10.48 -9.04 -3.18
N THR A 136 -10.23 -9.96 -2.26
CA THR A 136 -10.91 -11.25 -2.25
C THR A 136 -11.12 -11.73 -0.82
N ARG A 137 -12.21 -12.46 -0.62
CA ARG A 137 -12.48 -13.20 0.62
C ARG A 137 -12.45 -14.71 0.41
N GLU A 138 -12.02 -15.15 -0.77
CA GLU A 138 -11.82 -16.56 -1.09
C GLU A 138 -10.38 -16.96 -0.76
N VAL A 139 -10.23 -17.89 0.20
CA VAL A 139 -8.91 -18.38 0.64
C VAL A 139 -8.20 -19.08 -0.52
N GLY A 140 -6.96 -18.65 -0.80
CA GLY A 140 -6.14 -19.22 -1.87
C GLY A 140 -6.40 -18.66 -3.27
N ALA A 141 -7.36 -17.74 -3.43
CA ALA A 141 -7.56 -17.04 -4.69
C ALA A 141 -6.51 -15.94 -4.89
N PRO A 142 -5.97 -15.72 -6.11
CA PRO A 142 -5.07 -14.60 -6.38
C PRO A 142 -5.67 -13.26 -5.97
N TYR A 143 -4.83 -12.36 -5.44
CA TYR A 143 -5.30 -11.05 -5.01
C TYR A 143 -5.57 -10.14 -6.22
N PRO A 144 -6.81 -9.68 -6.44
CA PRO A 144 -7.12 -8.79 -7.58
C PRO A 144 -6.65 -7.36 -7.32
N TRP A 145 -6.56 -6.96 -6.05
CA TRP A 145 -5.96 -5.71 -5.61
C TRP A 145 -5.38 -5.86 -4.20
N LEU A 146 -4.46 -4.96 -3.86
CA LEU A 146 -3.74 -4.85 -2.59
C LEU A 146 -3.85 -3.40 -2.11
N LEU A 147 -4.24 -3.22 -0.85
CA LEU A 147 -4.13 -1.93 -0.16
C LEU A 147 -2.93 -1.99 0.77
N GLU A 148 -1.87 -1.26 0.44
CA GLU A 148 -0.61 -1.26 1.19
C GLU A 148 -0.47 0.05 1.97
N LEU A 149 0.05 -0.03 3.20
CA LEU A 149 0.40 1.11 4.06
C LEU A 149 1.84 0.94 4.53
N GLN A 150 2.72 1.87 4.20
CA GLN A 150 4.04 1.99 4.78
C GLN A 150 4.00 2.96 5.95
N CYS A 151 4.68 2.63 7.05
CA CYS A 151 4.73 3.50 8.23
C CYS A 151 6.13 3.46 8.84
N VAL A 152 6.76 4.62 8.96
CA VAL A 152 8.10 4.78 9.51
C VAL A 152 8.08 5.83 10.61
N GLU A 153 8.76 5.54 11.70
CA GLU A 153 8.92 6.46 12.83
C GLU A 153 10.34 7.00 12.90
N ARG A 154 10.47 8.14 13.56
CA ARG A 154 11.74 8.66 14.04
C ARG A 154 12.17 7.90 15.29
N LYS A 155 13.45 8.00 15.66
CA LYS A 155 14.00 7.45 16.93
C LYS A 155 13.25 7.87 18.20
N ASN A 156 12.51 8.97 18.18
CA ASN A 156 11.71 9.46 19.30
C ASN A 156 10.25 8.99 19.29
N GLY A 157 9.86 8.12 18.33
CA GLY A 157 8.51 7.59 18.17
C GLY A 157 7.56 8.48 17.37
N ASP A 158 8.00 9.65 16.88
CA ASP A 158 7.17 10.50 16.02
C ASP A 158 7.06 9.89 14.61
N LEU A 159 5.89 9.98 13.99
CA LEU A 159 5.69 9.60 12.59
C LEU A 159 6.68 10.37 11.68
N LEU A 160 7.51 9.63 10.96
CA LEU A 160 8.43 10.16 9.96
C LEU A 160 7.79 10.15 8.58
N PHE A 161 7.13 9.05 8.25
CA PHE A 161 6.52 8.80 6.95
C PHE A 161 5.33 7.86 7.08
N ALA A 162 4.29 8.16 6.32
CA ALA A 162 3.22 7.24 6.02
C ALA A 162 2.98 7.27 4.50
N GLY A 163 2.98 6.10 3.88
CA GLY A 163 2.71 5.90 2.47
C GLY A 163 1.49 5.00 2.32
N ILE A 164 0.49 5.35 1.50
CA ILE A 164 -0.60 4.42 1.16
C ILE A 164 -0.60 4.22 -0.35
N ASN A 165 -0.70 2.98 -0.79
CA ASN A 165 -0.61 2.61 -2.18
C ASN A 165 -1.77 1.67 -2.55
N PHE A 166 -2.44 1.98 -3.66
CA PHE A 166 -3.61 1.26 -4.14
C PHE A 166 -3.22 0.46 -5.38
N TYR A 167 -2.74 -0.77 -5.19
CA TYR A 167 -2.31 -1.64 -6.28
C TYR A 167 -3.43 -2.56 -6.78
N ALA A 168 -3.68 -2.60 -8.09
CA ALA A 168 -4.70 -3.46 -8.70
C ALA A 168 -4.20 -4.20 -9.95
N LYS A 169 -4.75 -5.38 -10.24
CA LYS A 169 -4.46 -6.14 -11.47
C LYS A 169 -5.08 -5.49 -12.71
N ASP A 170 -6.16 -4.73 -12.53
CA ASP A 170 -6.80 -3.92 -13.57
C ASP A 170 -6.62 -2.41 -13.31
N LYS A 171 -7.20 -1.56 -14.16
CA LYS A 171 -7.08 -0.09 -14.12
C LYS A 171 -8.44 0.59 -14.02
N SER A 172 -9.44 -0.12 -13.55
CA SER A 172 -10.82 0.34 -13.58
C SER A 172 -11.12 1.27 -12.41
N ASN A 173 -11.98 2.26 -12.67
CA ASN A 173 -12.51 3.13 -11.61
C ASN A 173 -13.38 2.35 -10.62
N GLU A 174 -13.96 1.21 -11.03
CA GLU A 174 -14.74 0.34 -10.16
C GLU A 174 -13.84 -0.25 -9.07
N THR A 175 -12.71 -0.85 -9.46
CA THR A 175 -11.71 -1.37 -8.52
C THR A 175 -11.18 -0.27 -7.61
N LEU A 176 -10.83 0.91 -8.14
CA LEU A 176 -10.40 2.02 -7.29
C LEU A 176 -11.47 2.44 -6.27
N THR A 177 -12.75 2.50 -6.68
CA THR A 177 -13.85 2.85 -5.78
C THR A 177 -14.00 1.82 -4.65
N GLU A 178 -13.87 0.53 -4.96
CA GLU A 178 -13.88 -0.55 -3.97
C GLU A 178 -12.74 -0.39 -2.96
N MET A 179 -11.51 -0.16 -3.45
CA MET A 179 -10.34 0.01 -2.60
C MET A 179 -10.44 1.25 -1.70
N MET A 180 -10.98 2.37 -2.22
CA MET A 180 -11.22 3.58 -1.41
C MET A 180 -12.22 3.29 -0.28
N ALA A 181 -13.30 2.55 -0.56
CA ALA A 181 -14.25 2.14 0.47
C ALA A 181 -13.61 1.22 1.52
N SER A 182 -12.74 0.29 1.10
CA SER A 182 -11.94 -0.52 2.03
C SER A 182 -11.05 0.36 2.91
N ALA A 183 -10.25 1.25 2.31
CA ALA A 183 -9.38 2.16 3.05
C ALA A 183 -10.15 3.01 4.09
N GLU A 184 -11.31 3.57 3.72
CA GLU A 184 -12.18 4.29 4.66
C GLU A 184 -12.65 3.39 5.81
N SER A 185 -13.04 2.15 5.53
CA SER A 185 -13.49 1.19 6.55
C SER A 185 -12.38 0.80 7.53
N HIS A 186 -11.13 0.85 7.08
CA HIS A 186 -9.92 0.66 7.89
C HIS A 186 -9.41 1.96 8.54
N GLY A 187 -10.19 3.05 8.51
CA GLY A 187 -9.83 4.30 9.20
C GLY A 187 -8.78 5.15 8.46
N LEU A 188 -8.50 4.87 7.19
CA LEU A 188 -7.49 5.60 6.39
C LEU A 188 -8.06 6.82 5.66
N ALA A 189 -9.30 7.21 5.93
CA ALA A 189 -9.98 8.33 5.27
C ALA A 189 -9.19 9.65 5.30
N GLN A 190 -8.40 9.90 6.35
CA GLN A 190 -7.57 11.12 6.47
C GLN A 190 -6.52 11.27 5.35
N PHE A 191 -6.05 10.15 4.79
CA PHE A 191 -5.09 10.15 3.68
C PHE A 191 -5.79 10.38 2.33
N ILE A 192 -7.11 10.12 2.28
CA ILE A 192 -7.96 10.34 1.11
C ILE A 192 -8.42 11.80 1.07
N ASP A 193 -9.02 12.26 2.18
CA ASP A 193 -9.73 13.54 2.27
C ASP A 193 -8.83 14.77 2.38
N GLY A 194 -7.51 14.58 2.57
CA GLY A 194 -6.56 15.67 2.80
C GLY A 194 -6.49 16.72 1.68
N GLY A 195 -6.96 16.40 0.46
CA GLY A 195 -6.88 17.26 -0.72
C GLY A 195 -5.44 17.56 -1.15
N PHE A 196 -5.21 18.05 -2.36
CA PHE A 196 -3.84 18.33 -2.81
C PHE A 196 -3.13 19.38 -1.91
N PRO A 197 -1.87 19.17 -1.48
CA PRO A 197 -0.95 18.05 -1.76
C PRO A 197 -0.97 16.92 -0.69
N SER A 198 -1.85 17.03 0.28
CA SER A 198 -1.92 16.18 1.49
C SER A 198 -2.86 14.97 1.35
N GLY A 199 -3.62 14.90 0.26
CA GLY A 199 -4.58 13.83 -0.02
C GLY A 199 -4.02 12.77 -0.95
N LEU A 200 -4.92 11.96 -1.48
CA LEU A 200 -4.61 10.90 -2.43
C LEU A 200 -4.37 11.50 -3.83
N GLU A 201 -3.31 11.07 -4.50
CA GLU A 201 -3.10 11.28 -5.94
C GLU A 201 -3.74 10.10 -6.68
N ILE A 202 -4.58 10.37 -7.68
CA ILE A 202 -5.14 9.33 -8.56
C ILE A 202 -4.30 9.27 -9.83
N VAL A 203 -3.88 8.06 -10.21
CA VAL A 203 -3.02 7.84 -11.37
C VAL A 203 -3.87 7.67 -12.63
N ASP A 204 -3.61 8.49 -13.64
CA ASP A 204 -4.21 8.33 -14.97
C ASP A 204 -3.39 7.32 -15.81
N HIS A 205 -4.00 6.17 -16.11
CA HIS A 205 -3.39 5.11 -16.91
C HIS A 205 -3.77 5.11 -18.41
N THR A 206 -4.54 6.08 -18.90
CA THR A 206 -5.17 6.03 -20.23
C THR A 206 -4.16 5.90 -21.38
N ASP A 207 -3.04 6.63 -21.32
CA ASP A 207 -2.02 6.68 -22.37
C ASP A 207 -0.66 6.12 -21.90
N CYS A 208 -0.68 5.13 -21.01
CA CYS A 208 0.54 4.53 -20.48
C CYS A 208 1.09 3.41 -21.36
N THR A 209 2.39 3.47 -21.63
CA THR A 209 3.19 2.31 -22.03
C THR A 209 4.00 1.85 -20.82
N TYR A 210 4.36 0.57 -20.77
CA TYR A 210 5.13 0.02 -19.66
C TYR A 210 6.32 -0.76 -20.20
N PRO A 211 7.47 -0.75 -19.51
CA PRO A 211 8.62 -1.54 -19.92
C PRO A 211 8.33 -3.04 -19.79
N ASP A 212 9.20 -3.88 -20.35
CA ASP A 212 9.12 -5.33 -20.18
C ASP A 212 9.18 -5.70 -18.68
N GLU A 213 8.62 -6.85 -18.33
CA GLU A 213 8.53 -7.32 -16.93
C GLU A 213 9.90 -7.75 -16.35
N ASP A 214 10.90 -7.95 -17.22
CA ASP A 214 12.27 -8.34 -16.88
C ASP A 214 13.30 -7.20 -17.01
N ALA A 215 12.83 -5.94 -17.10
CA ALA A 215 13.65 -4.77 -17.43
C ALA A 215 14.61 -4.31 -16.32
#